data_AF-A0A418GML0-F1
#
_entry.id   AF-A0A418GML0-F1
#
_cell.length_a   1.000
_cell.length_b   1.000
_cell.length_c   1.000
_cell.angle_alpha   90.00
_cell.angle_beta   90.00
_cell.angle_gamma   90.00
#
_symmetry.space_group_name_H-M   'P 1'
#
loop_
_entity.id
_entity.type
_entity.pdbx_description
1 polymer ?
#
loop_
_entity_poly.entity_id
_entity_poly.type
_entity_poly.pdbx_seq_one_letter_code
_entity_poly.pdbx_strand_id
1 'polypeptide(L)'
;YEEALHDGVEFRFLNNPERFDADGTLTLRVMSLGEPDEKGRRRPVETNETVTLHVDSLITAIGEQQDTEALNAMGVPLDKNGWPDVDHNGETRLSDVFMIGDVQRGPSSIVAAVGTARRATDAILSRENIRSHQNDKYWNNVNPAEIYQRKGDISVTLVNSDDRDAFVAQEAARCLECNYVCSKCVDVCPNRANVSIAVPGFQNRFQTLHLDAYCNECGNCAQFCPWNGKPYKDKITVFSLSQDFDNSSNPGFLVEDCRVRVRLNNQSWVLNIDSEGQFNNVPPELNDMCRIISHVHQHHHYLLGRVEV
;
A
#
# COMPACT_ATOMS: atom_id res chain seq x y z
N TYR A 1 -15.25 -4.69 -9.68
CA TYR A 1 -16.59 -4.69 -10.28
C TYR A 1 -16.92 -3.32 -10.83
N GLU A 2 -16.99 -2.29 -9.97
CA GLU A 2 -17.29 -0.91 -10.39
C GLU A 2 -16.32 -0.38 -11.45
N GLU A 3 -15.00 -0.58 -11.27
CA GLU A 3 -13.98 -0.22 -12.28
C GLU A 3 -14.23 -0.89 -13.64
N ALA A 4 -14.56 -2.19 -13.64
CA ALA A 4 -14.83 -2.92 -14.89
C ALA A 4 -16.12 -2.42 -15.58
N LEU A 5 -17.13 -2.02 -14.80
CA LEU A 5 -18.33 -1.37 -15.36
C LEU A 5 -18.00 -0.02 -15.98
N HIS A 6 -17.11 0.76 -15.37
CA HIS A 6 -16.64 2.04 -15.91
C HIS A 6 -15.91 1.86 -17.26
N ASP A 7 -15.19 0.74 -17.40
CA ASP A 7 -14.51 0.35 -18.66
C ASP A 7 -15.47 -0.28 -19.69
N GLY A 8 -16.77 -0.38 -19.38
CA GLY A 8 -17.80 -0.89 -20.30
C GLY A 8 -17.96 -2.41 -20.33
N VAL A 9 -17.44 -3.14 -19.34
CA VAL A 9 -17.61 -4.60 -19.23
C VAL A 9 -19.05 -4.93 -18.83
N GLU A 10 -19.72 -5.78 -19.60
CA GLU A 10 -21.04 -6.31 -19.29
C GLU A 10 -20.98 -7.57 -18.42
N PHE A 11 -21.63 -7.56 -17.26
CA PHE A 11 -21.74 -8.73 -16.38
C PHE A 11 -23.11 -9.40 -16.52
N ARG A 12 -23.11 -10.70 -16.89
CA ARG A 12 -24.31 -11.55 -16.93
C ARG A 12 -24.29 -12.57 -15.80
N PHE A 13 -24.73 -12.15 -14.62
CA PHE A 13 -24.82 -13.02 -13.45
C PHE A 13 -25.87 -14.12 -13.65
N LEU A 14 -25.72 -15.24 -12.94
CA LEU A 14 -26.67 -16.36 -12.97
C LEU A 14 -26.95 -16.88 -14.38
N ASN A 15 -25.92 -16.89 -15.23
CA ASN A 15 -25.97 -17.49 -16.56
C ASN A 15 -24.91 -18.59 -16.61
N ASN A 16 -25.34 -19.84 -16.76
CA ASN A 16 -24.44 -20.99 -16.85
C ASN A 16 -24.26 -21.41 -18.32
N PRO A 17 -23.04 -21.45 -18.87
CA PRO A 17 -22.84 -21.90 -20.25
C PRO A 17 -23.12 -23.40 -20.40
N GLU A 18 -24.04 -23.77 -21.29
CA GLU A 18 -24.40 -25.17 -21.58
C GLU A 18 -23.77 -25.68 -22.88
N ARG A 19 -23.65 -24.82 -23.89
CA ARG A 19 -23.19 -25.22 -25.22
C ARG A 19 -22.54 -24.06 -25.96
N PHE A 20 -21.43 -24.33 -26.64
CA PHE A 20 -20.80 -23.42 -27.59
C PHE A 20 -20.69 -24.10 -28.96
N ASP A 21 -21.29 -23.48 -29.97
CA ASP A 21 -21.37 -23.99 -31.32
C ASP A 21 -20.30 -23.38 -32.24
N ALA A 22 -19.95 -24.10 -33.30
CA ALA A 22 -18.91 -23.69 -34.25
C ALA A 22 -19.25 -22.41 -35.02
N ASP A 23 -20.51 -21.98 -35.02
CA ASP A 23 -20.96 -20.73 -35.63
C ASP A 23 -20.84 -19.52 -34.70
N GLY A 24 -20.26 -19.68 -33.49
CA GLY A 24 -20.12 -18.61 -32.50
C GLY A 24 -21.32 -18.47 -31.57
N THR A 25 -22.33 -19.35 -31.67
CA THR A 25 -23.48 -19.32 -30.77
C THR A 25 -23.13 -19.94 -29.42
N LEU A 26 -23.20 -19.14 -28.36
CA LEU A 26 -23.11 -19.55 -26.96
C LEU A 26 -24.51 -19.62 -26.35
N THR A 27 -24.92 -20.81 -25.94
CA THR A 27 -26.19 -21.03 -25.23
C THR A 27 -25.94 -21.05 -23.73
N LEU A 28 -26.69 -20.21 -23.01
CA LEU A 28 -26.62 -20.03 -21.56
C LEU A 28 -27.94 -20.43 -20.92
N ARG A 29 -27.88 -21.20 -19.84
CA ARG A 29 -28.99 -21.46 -18.91
C ARG A 29 -29.15 -20.30 -17.96
N VAL A 30 -30.34 -19.72 -17.89
CA VAL A 30 -30.67 -18.74 -16.84
C VAL A 30 -30.84 -19.51 -15.53
N MET A 31 -30.17 -19.03 -14.48
CA MET A 31 -30.17 -19.61 -13.15
C MET A 31 -30.91 -18.67 -12.18
N SER A 32 -31.37 -19.24 -11.08
CA SER A 32 -31.91 -18.48 -9.94
C SER A 32 -31.17 -18.86 -8.67
N LEU A 33 -31.23 -18.02 -7.64
CA LEU A 33 -30.69 -18.39 -6.34
C LEU A 33 -31.69 -19.29 -5.62
N GLY A 34 -31.25 -20.50 -5.27
CA GLY A 34 -32.02 -21.38 -4.40
C GLY A 34 -32.01 -20.92 -2.94
N GLU A 35 -32.66 -21.71 -2.09
CA GLU A 35 -32.68 -21.47 -0.65
C GLU A 35 -31.26 -21.48 -0.05
N PRO A 36 -31.01 -20.65 0.98
CA PRO A 36 -29.74 -20.67 1.69
C PRO A 36 -29.54 -22.01 2.42
N ASP A 37 -28.31 -22.51 2.39
CA ASP A 37 -27.93 -23.64 3.23
C ASP A 37 -27.78 -23.25 4.71
N GLU A 38 -27.44 -24.22 5.58
CA GLU A 38 -27.22 -24.02 7.02
C GLU A 38 -26.16 -22.95 7.34
N LYS A 39 -25.29 -22.61 6.38
CA LYS A 39 -24.27 -21.56 6.49
C LYS A 39 -24.70 -20.24 5.84
N GLY A 40 -25.94 -20.14 5.37
CA GLY A 40 -26.49 -18.98 4.69
C GLY A 40 -26.11 -18.87 3.21
N ARG A 41 -25.37 -19.84 2.65
CA ARG A 41 -24.92 -19.79 1.26
C ARG A 41 -26.02 -20.27 0.33
N ARG A 42 -26.40 -19.43 -0.64
CA ARG A 42 -27.32 -19.81 -1.71
C ARG A 42 -26.56 -20.46 -2.86
N ARG A 43 -27.13 -21.53 -3.42
CA ARG A 43 -26.60 -22.19 -4.62
C ARG A 43 -27.43 -21.78 -5.84
N PRO A 44 -26.80 -21.59 -7.02
CA PRO A 44 -27.55 -21.44 -8.27
C PRO A 44 -28.38 -22.70 -8.55
N VAL A 45 -29.62 -22.51 -9.00
CA VAL A 45 -30.55 -23.57 -9.43
C VAL A 45 -31.01 -23.25 -10.84
N GLU A 46 -31.00 -24.26 -11.69
CA GLU A 46 -31.42 -24.15 -13.10
C GLU A 46 -32.87 -23.68 -13.20
N THR A 47 -33.13 -22.82 -14.19
CA THR A 47 -34.49 -22.48 -14.60
C THR A 47 -34.80 -23.14 -15.95
N ASN A 48 -36.05 -23.07 -16.39
CA ASN A 48 -36.43 -23.56 -17.71
C ASN A 48 -36.02 -22.61 -18.85
N GLU A 49 -35.45 -21.46 -18.54
CA GLU A 49 -35.09 -20.42 -19.50
C GLU A 49 -33.64 -20.56 -19.98
N THR A 50 -33.45 -20.33 -21.28
CA THR A 50 -32.15 -20.25 -21.94
C THR A 50 -32.05 -18.98 -22.76
N VAL A 51 -30.86 -18.40 -22.83
CA VAL A 51 -30.55 -17.27 -23.70
C VAL A 51 -29.35 -17.59 -24.57
N THR A 52 -29.29 -16.99 -25.76
CA THR A 52 -28.17 -17.15 -26.68
C THR A 52 -27.39 -15.85 -26.81
N LEU A 53 -26.09 -15.98 -26.97
CA LEU A 53 -25.17 -14.90 -27.34
C LEU A 53 -24.38 -15.33 -28.55
N HIS A 54 -24.10 -14.39 -29.43
CA HIS A 54 -23.16 -14.59 -30.51
C HIS A 54 -21.81 -14.00 -30.10
N VAL A 55 -20.76 -14.80 -30.10
CA VAL A 55 -19.41 -14.39 -29.69
C VAL A 55 -18.37 -14.90 -30.70
N ASP A 56 -17.42 -14.04 -31.04
CA ASP A 56 -16.30 -14.40 -31.91
C ASP A 56 -15.21 -15.16 -31.16
N SER A 57 -15.17 -15.03 -29.82
CA SER A 57 -14.14 -15.62 -28.98
C SER A 57 -14.70 -15.95 -27.59
N LEU A 58 -14.33 -17.13 -27.08
CA LEU A 58 -14.67 -17.59 -25.75
C LEU A 58 -13.39 -17.81 -24.94
N ILE A 59 -13.23 -17.07 -23.85
CA ILE A 59 -12.13 -17.24 -22.90
C ILE A 59 -12.68 -17.98 -21.69
N THR A 60 -12.25 -19.23 -21.49
CA THR A 60 -12.66 -20.05 -20.35
C THR A 60 -11.77 -19.75 -19.14
N ALA A 61 -12.25 -18.92 -18.21
CA ALA A 61 -11.59 -18.67 -16.93
C ALA A 61 -12.01 -19.70 -15.87
N ILE A 62 -11.79 -20.98 -16.16
CA ILE A 62 -12.03 -22.07 -15.20
C ILE A 62 -10.99 -22.00 -14.08
N GLY A 63 -11.44 -22.17 -12.84
CA GLY A 63 -10.55 -22.14 -11.69
C GLY A 63 -9.51 -23.27 -11.72
N GLU A 64 -8.57 -23.21 -10.79
CA GLU A 64 -7.46 -24.15 -10.71
C GLU A 64 -7.76 -25.34 -9.80
N GLN A 65 -7.20 -26.50 -10.15
CA GLN A 65 -7.18 -27.69 -9.32
C GLN A 65 -5.77 -28.26 -9.28
N GLN A 66 -5.45 -28.95 -8.20
CA GLN A 66 -4.19 -29.63 -8.04
C GLN A 66 -4.07 -30.84 -8.98
N ASP A 67 -2.87 -31.03 -9.53
CA ASP A 67 -2.53 -32.22 -10.30
C ASP A 67 -2.35 -33.42 -9.36
N THR A 68 -3.47 -34.08 -9.07
CA THR A 68 -3.55 -35.24 -8.18
C THR A 68 -2.71 -36.41 -8.70
N GLU A 69 -2.60 -36.58 -10.02
CA GLU A 69 -1.81 -37.65 -10.63
C GLU A 69 -0.32 -37.41 -10.40
N ALA A 70 0.17 -36.19 -10.68
CA ALA A 70 1.56 -35.81 -10.43
C ALA A 70 1.92 -35.92 -8.94
N LEU A 71 1.04 -35.46 -8.04
CA LEU A 71 1.27 -35.54 -6.59
C LEU A 71 1.37 -37.00 -6.11
N ASN A 72 0.47 -37.87 -6.58
CA ASN A 72 0.54 -39.30 -6.28
C ASN A 72 1.79 -39.96 -6.86
N ALA A 73 2.22 -39.59 -8.08
CA ALA A 73 3.44 -40.10 -8.70
C ALA A 73 4.71 -39.71 -7.90
N MET A 74 4.68 -38.55 -7.22
CA MET A 74 5.73 -38.13 -6.28
C MET A 74 5.59 -38.78 -4.89
N GLY A 75 4.53 -39.56 -4.65
CA GLY A 75 4.25 -40.21 -3.36
C GLY A 75 3.67 -39.28 -2.29
N VAL A 76 3.22 -38.07 -2.67
CA VAL A 76 2.69 -37.08 -1.73
C VAL A 76 1.35 -37.54 -1.16
N PRO A 77 1.21 -37.68 0.17
CA PRO A 77 -0.06 -38.07 0.79
C PRO A 77 -1.11 -36.98 0.59
N LEU A 78 -2.31 -37.38 0.18
CA LEU A 78 -3.43 -36.47 -0.13
C LEU A 78 -4.60 -36.66 0.85
N ASP A 79 -5.36 -35.59 1.06
CA ASP A 79 -6.62 -35.61 1.78
C ASP A 79 -7.76 -36.16 0.91
N LYS A 80 -8.96 -36.27 1.50
CA LYS A 80 -10.16 -36.77 0.80
C LYS A 80 -10.62 -35.92 -0.40
N ASN A 81 -10.12 -34.69 -0.52
CA ASN A 81 -10.43 -33.76 -1.61
C ASN A 81 -9.27 -33.69 -2.63
N GLY A 82 -8.23 -34.51 -2.46
CA GLY A 82 -7.07 -34.59 -3.33
C GLY A 82 -6.00 -33.53 -3.07
N TRP A 83 -6.09 -32.75 -2.00
CA TRP A 83 -5.05 -31.77 -1.64
C TRP A 83 -3.93 -32.43 -0.84
N PRO A 84 -2.66 -32.00 -0.96
CA PRO A 84 -1.58 -32.45 -0.09
C PRO A 84 -1.93 -32.34 1.39
N ASP A 85 -1.77 -33.44 2.12
CA ASP A 85 -1.91 -33.48 3.56
C ASP A 85 -0.64 -32.90 4.19
N VAL A 86 -0.70 -31.60 4.50
CA VAL A 86 0.42 -30.81 5.01
C VAL A 86 0.11 -30.16 6.36
N ASP A 87 1.16 -29.96 7.13
CA ASP A 87 1.12 -29.25 8.40
C ASP A 87 1.10 -27.71 8.22
N HIS A 88 1.21 -26.97 9.33
CA HIS A 88 1.23 -25.50 9.32
C HIS A 88 2.43 -24.87 8.58
N ASN A 89 3.56 -25.58 8.50
CA ASN A 89 4.76 -25.16 7.79
C ASN A 89 4.75 -25.59 6.33
N GLY A 90 3.78 -26.42 5.93
CA GLY A 90 3.69 -26.99 4.59
C GLY A 90 4.42 -28.32 4.46
N GLU A 91 4.87 -28.92 5.56
CA GLU A 91 5.50 -30.24 5.53
C GLU A 91 4.46 -31.33 5.33
N THR A 92 4.71 -32.24 4.40
CA THR A 92 3.86 -33.41 4.16
C THR A 92 4.10 -34.48 5.24
N ARG A 93 3.38 -35.62 5.19
CA ARG A 93 3.75 -36.76 6.04
C ARG A 93 5.05 -37.46 5.63
N LEU A 94 5.62 -37.14 4.47
CA LEU A 94 6.96 -37.57 4.09
C LEU A 94 7.97 -36.61 4.71
N SER A 95 8.89 -37.15 5.50
CA SER A 95 9.96 -36.35 6.15
C SER A 95 10.70 -35.54 5.10
N ASP A 96 10.91 -34.25 5.41
CA ASP A 96 11.71 -33.33 4.60
C ASP A 96 11.13 -32.99 3.22
N VAL A 97 9.87 -33.34 2.98
CA VAL A 97 9.13 -32.98 1.77
C VAL A 97 8.08 -31.93 2.11
N PHE A 98 8.25 -30.73 1.53
CA PHE A 98 7.37 -29.58 1.74
C PHE A 98 6.60 -29.23 0.47
N MET A 99 5.35 -28.79 0.63
CA MET A 99 4.54 -28.18 -0.42
C MET A 99 4.30 -26.72 -0.08
N ILE A 100 4.45 -25.83 -1.04
CA ILE A 100 4.32 -24.38 -0.86
C ILE A 100 3.46 -23.80 -1.98
N GLY A 101 2.82 -22.68 -1.69
CA GLY A 101 1.92 -21.98 -2.60
C GLY A 101 0.52 -22.56 -2.61
N ASP A 102 -0.17 -22.30 -3.72
CA ASP A 102 -1.60 -22.58 -3.88
C ASP A 102 -1.92 -24.07 -3.86
N VAL A 103 -0.92 -24.94 -4.13
CA VAL A 103 -1.10 -26.40 -4.05
C VAL A 103 -1.49 -26.87 -2.63
N GLN A 104 -1.31 -26.07 -1.58
CA GLN A 104 -1.73 -26.47 -0.23
C GLN A 104 -3.26 -26.49 -0.06
N ARG A 105 -3.99 -25.52 -0.63
CA ARG A 105 -5.42 -25.28 -0.32
C ARG A 105 -6.23 -24.66 -1.45
N GLY A 106 -5.64 -24.48 -2.63
CA GLY A 106 -6.25 -23.81 -3.77
C GLY A 106 -5.80 -22.36 -3.97
N PRO A 107 -6.33 -21.71 -5.01
CA PRO A 107 -5.83 -20.43 -5.49
C PRO A 107 -5.91 -19.33 -4.42
N SER A 108 -4.83 -18.58 -4.30
CA SER A 108 -4.71 -17.46 -3.36
C SER A 108 -4.00 -16.26 -3.99
N SER A 109 -3.73 -15.25 -3.16
CA SER A 109 -2.88 -14.13 -3.60
C SER A 109 -1.42 -14.58 -3.70
N ILE A 110 -0.67 -13.98 -4.62
CA ILE A 110 0.79 -14.17 -4.75
C ILE A 110 1.49 -13.95 -3.40
N VAL A 111 1.05 -12.96 -2.62
CA VAL A 111 1.62 -12.66 -1.29
C VAL A 111 1.38 -13.81 -0.31
N ALA A 112 0.22 -14.46 -0.36
CA ALA A 112 -0.06 -15.63 0.46
C ALA A 112 0.84 -16.82 0.08
N ALA A 113 1.04 -17.05 -1.22
CA ALA A 113 1.96 -18.07 -1.71
C ALA A 113 3.41 -17.82 -1.24
N VAL A 114 3.91 -16.58 -1.38
CA VAL A 114 5.22 -16.18 -0.83
C VAL A 114 5.30 -16.41 0.68
N GLY A 115 4.23 -16.11 1.41
CA GLY A 115 4.15 -16.36 2.85
C GLY A 115 4.27 -17.85 3.22
N THR A 116 3.68 -18.75 2.43
CA THR A 116 3.84 -20.21 2.64
C THR A 116 5.28 -20.67 2.37
N ALA A 117 5.90 -20.18 1.30
CA ALA A 117 7.29 -20.49 0.96
C ALA A 117 8.25 -20.06 2.07
N ARG A 118 8.00 -18.87 2.64
CA ARG A 118 8.77 -18.35 3.78
C ARG A 118 8.69 -19.27 4.98
N ARG A 119 7.49 -19.69 5.39
CA ARG A 119 7.31 -20.60 6.54
C ARG A 119 8.03 -21.93 6.34
N ALA A 120 7.88 -22.55 5.18
CA ALA A 120 8.58 -23.79 4.87
C ALA A 120 10.11 -23.60 4.93
N THR A 121 10.61 -22.50 4.37
CA THR A 121 12.04 -22.16 4.40
C THR A 121 12.54 -21.97 5.83
N ASP A 122 11.82 -21.26 6.69
CA ASP A 122 12.21 -21.06 8.09
C ASP A 122 12.22 -22.39 8.87
N ALA A 123 11.28 -23.30 8.59
CA ALA A 123 11.27 -24.65 9.17
C ALA A 123 12.50 -25.48 8.73
N ILE A 124 12.83 -25.45 7.43
CA ILE A 124 14.02 -26.11 6.88
C ILE A 124 15.29 -25.55 7.49
N LEU A 125 15.46 -24.22 7.51
CA LEU A 125 16.64 -23.56 8.09
C LEU A 125 16.82 -23.92 9.56
N SER A 126 15.74 -23.91 10.34
CA SER A 126 15.76 -24.32 11.75
C SER A 126 16.22 -25.77 11.92
N ARG A 127 15.70 -26.69 11.09
CA ARG A 127 16.04 -28.12 11.12
C ARG A 127 17.50 -28.38 10.76
N GLU A 128 18.01 -27.70 9.75
CA GLU A 128 19.40 -27.78 9.29
C GLU A 128 20.38 -26.97 10.16
N ASN A 129 19.88 -26.36 11.24
CA ASN A 129 20.67 -25.50 12.13
C ASN A 129 21.37 -24.34 11.37
N ILE A 130 20.70 -23.82 10.34
CA ILE A 130 21.13 -22.67 9.55
C ILE A 130 20.40 -21.43 10.06
N ARG A 131 21.16 -20.37 10.36
CA ARG A 131 20.58 -19.10 10.82
C ARG A 131 19.72 -18.46 9.73
N SER A 132 18.48 -18.12 10.08
CA SER A 132 17.63 -17.25 9.27
C SER A 132 18.02 -15.78 9.46
N HIS A 133 18.14 -15.05 8.34
CA HIS A 133 18.48 -13.62 8.31
C HIS A 133 17.26 -12.70 8.13
N GLN A 134 16.04 -13.23 8.18
CA GLN A 134 14.82 -12.45 7.89
C GLN A 134 14.64 -11.25 8.81
N ASN A 135 14.90 -11.44 10.11
CA ASN A 135 14.69 -10.41 11.12
C ASN A 135 15.96 -9.59 11.37
N ASP A 136 17.01 -9.81 10.59
CA ASP A 136 18.20 -8.98 10.66
C ASP A 136 17.82 -7.58 10.16
N LYS A 137 17.87 -6.61 11.07
CA LYS A 137 17.68 -5.20 10.70
C LYS A 137 18.90 -4.76 9.91
N TYR A 138 18.70 -4.50 8.62
CA TYR A 138 19.70 -3.84 7.78
C TYR A 138 19.54 -2.33 7.91
N TRP A 139 20.52 -1.70 8.53
CA TRP A 139 20.61 -0.25 8.56
C TRP A 139 21.32 0.18 7.29
N ASN A 140 20.56 0.66 6.30
CA ASN A 140 21.16 1.31 5.14
C ASN A 140 21.86 2.59 5.61
N ASN A 141 23.19 2.53 5.66
CA ASN A 141 24.04 3.64 6.06
C ASN A 141 24.26 4.55 4.85
N VAL A 142 23.16 5.13 4.35
CA VAL A 142 23.15 5.97 3.16
C VAL A 142 23.23 7.44 3.56
N ASN A 143 23.97 8.23 2.78
CA ASN A 143 23.98 9.67 2.95
C ASN A 143 22.69 10.26 2.36
N PRO A 144 21.83 10.95 3.14
CA PRO A 144 20.59 11.53 2.62
C PRO A 144 20.80 12.47 1.43
N ALA A 145 21.93 13.17 1.34
CA ALA A 145 22.24 14.03 0.21
C ALA A 145 22.39 13.23 -1.10
N GLU A 146 22.99 12.05 -1.05
CA GLU A 146 23.13 11.15 -2.22
C GLU A 146 21.75 10.61 -2.64
N ILE A 147 20.89 10.27 -1.68
CA ILE A 147 19.51 9.82 -1.95
C ILE A 147 18.69 10.92 -2.62
N TYR A 148 18.81 12.17 -2.16
CA TYR A 148 18.14 13.30 -2.80
C TYR A 148 18.64 13.57 -4.22
N GLN A 149 19.95 13.43 -4.48
CA GLN A 149 20.50 13.61 -5.83
C GLN A 149 19.92 12.60 -6.83
N ARG A 150 19.74 11.33 -6.43
CA ARG A 150 19.14 10.29 -7.28
C ARG A 150 17.74 10.64 -7.81
N LYS A 151 16.98 11.51 -7.13
CA LYS A 151 15.64 11.93 -7.59
C LYS A 151 15.67 12.67 -8.93
N GLY A 152 16.77 13.38 -9.21
CA GLY A 152 16.95 14.10 -10.47
C GLY A 152 17.52 13.24 -11.60
N ASP A 153 18.05 12.06 -11.27
CA ASP A 153 18.75 11.20 -12.21
C ASP A 153 17.76 10.24 -12.89
N ILE A 154 17.48 10.49 -14.16
CA ILE A 154 16.75 9.55 -15.00
C ILE A 154 17.77 8.59 -15.63
N SER A 155 17.80 7.35 -15.14
CA SER A 155 18.61 6.30 -15.74
C SER A 155 18.01 5.89 -17.10
N VAL A 156 18.53 6.46 -18.18
CA VAL A 156 18.08 6.20 -19.57
C VAL A 156 18.77 4.99 -20.21
N THR A 157 19.80 4.43 -19.59
CA THR A 157 20.52 3.27 -20.12
C THR A 157 19.64 2.03 -20.02
N LEU A 158 19.38 1.36 -21.14
CA LEU A 158 18.70 0.07 -21.15
C LEU A 158 19.74 -1.03 -20.91
N VAL A 159 19.61 -1.76 -19.80
CA VAL A 159 20.39 -2.97 -19.54
C VAL A 159 19.67 -4.16 -20.16
N ASN A 160 20.41 -5.06 -20.80
CA ASN A 160 19.86 -6.28 -21.36
C ASN A 160 19.31 -7.19 -20.24
N SER A 161 18.15 -7.81 -20.43
CA SER A 161 17.54 -8.74 -19.48
C SER A 161 18.43 -9.91 -19.10
N ASP A 162 19.36 -10.28 -19.98
CA ASP A 162 20.24 -11.43 -19.78
C ASP A 162 21.47 -11.08 -18.91
N ASP A 163 21.75 -9.79 -18.70
CA ASP A 163 22.83 -9.32 -17.82
C ASP A 163 22.29 -8.98 -16.43
N ARG A 164 22.13 -10.05 -15.63
CA ARG A 164 21.57 -9.97 -14.27
C ARG A 164 22.34 -9.00 -13.38
N ASP A 165 23.66 -9.01 -13.43
CA ASP A 165 24.49 -8.23 -12.50
C ASP A 165 24.43 -6.74 -12.84
N ALA A 166 24.45 -6.39 -14.13
CA ALA A 166 24.23 -5.01 -14.57
C ALA A 166 22.81 -4.52 -14.24
N PHE A 167 21.79 -5.37 -14.42
CA PHE A 167 20.40 -5.04 -14.11
C PHE A 167 20.24 -4.75 -12.60
N VAL A 168 20.72 -5.66 -11.75
CA VAL A 168 20.66 -5.51 -10.29
C VAL A 168 21.38 -4.24 -9.83
N ALA A 169 22.57 -3.96 -10.37
CA ALA A 169 23.32 -2.76 -10.03
C ALA A 169 22.55 -1.47 -10.39
N GLN A 170 21.90 -1.45 -11.57
CA GLN A 170 21.09 -0.31 -12.01
C GLN A 170 19.82 -0.13 -11.17
N GLU A 171 19.11 -1.21 -10.85
CA GLU A 171 17.91 -1.18 -10.00
C GLU A 171 18.25 -0.75 -8.56
N ALA A 172 19.39 -1.18 -8.03
CA ALA A 172 19.86 -0.76 -6.71
C ALA A 172 20.21 0.74 -6.69
N ALA A 173 20.83 1.25 -7.76
CA ALA A 173 21.24 2.65 -7.87
C ALA A 173 20.06 3.64 -7.95
N ARG A 174 18.88 3.22 -8.44
CA ARG A 174 17.66 4.06 -8.47
C ARG A 174 16.87 4.06 -7.16
N CYS A 175 17.22 3.21 -6.19
CA CYS A 175 16.52 3.16 -4.91
C CYS A 175 16.61 4.52 -4.20
N LEU A 176 15.45 5.09 -3.86
CA LEU A 176 15.32 6.36 -3.15
C LEU A 176 15.19 6.19 -1.63
N GLU A 177 15.36 4.97 -1.10
CA GLU A 177 15.34 4.69 0.35
C GLU A 177 14.13 5.38 1.01
N CYS A 178 12.92 5.03 0.56
CA CYS A 178 11.69 5.72 0.96
C CYS A 178 11.41 5.66 2.46
N ASN A 179 12.07 4.75 3.18
CA ASN A 179 12.13 4.67 4.64
C ASN A 179 12.97 5.78 5.29
N TYR A 180 13.92 6.39 4.58
CA TYR A 180 14.76 7.51 5.06
C TYR A 180 14.32 8.87 4.50
N VAL A 181 13.94 8.92 3.22
CA VAL A 181 13.59 10.17 2.52
C VAL A 181 12.28 10.00 1.75
N CYS A 182 11.16 10.01 2.47
CA CYS A 182 9.85 10.12 1.83
C CYS A 182 9.47 11.60 1.63
N SER A 183 9.46 12.08 0.39
CA SER A 183 8.96 13.41 0.03
C SER A 183 8.11 13.40 -1.25
N LYS A 184 7.51 12.26 -1.61
CA LYS A 184 6.71 12.16 -2.85
C LYS A 184 5.60 13.19 -2.89
N CYS A 185 4.98 13.47 -1.75
CA CYS A 185 3.95 14.49 -1.59
C CYS A 185 4.42 15.93 -1.87
N VAL A 186 5.71 16.22 -1.67
CA VAL A 186 6.37 17.47 -2.05
C VAL A 186 6.58 17.50 -3.55
N ASP A 187 7.13 16.41 -4.10
CA ASP A 187 7.51 16.32 -5.51
C ASP A 187 6.31 16.39 -6.47
N VAL A 188 5.17 15.79 -6.09
CA VAL A 188 3.96 15.73 -6.94
C VAL A 188 2.99 16.89 -6.72
N CYS A 189 3.24 17.76 -5.74
CA CYS A 189 2.33 18.85 -5.45
C CYS A 189 2.50 19.97 -6.49
N PRO A 190 1.51 20.23 -7.37
CA PRO A 190 1.66 21.23 -8.42
C PRO A 190 1.80 22.65 -7.83
N ASN A 191 1.16 22.90 -6.68
CA ASN A 191 1.18 24.19 -6.01
C ASN A 191 2.32 24.33 -4.98
N ARG A 192 3.15 23.29 -4.81
CA ARG A 192 4.20 23.24 -3.77
C ARG A 192 3.68 23.49 -2.34
N ALA A 193 2.45 23.06 -2.07
CA ALA A 193 1.80 23.16 -0.77
C ALA A 193 2.35 22.16 0.26
N ASN A 194 3.18 21.19 -0.14
CA ASN A 194 3.89 20.35 0.83
C ASN A 194 5.38 20.71 0.78
N VAL A 195 6.01 20.84 1.94
CA VAL A 195 7.45 21.09 2.06
C VAL A 195 8.06 20.13 3.08
N SER A 196 9.28 19.65 2.84
CA SER A 196 10.02 18.85 3.82
C SER A 196 11.16 19.68 4.40
N ILE A 197 11.21 19.80 5.72
CA ILE A 197 12.26 20.53 6.46
C ILE A 197 12.99 19.59 7.41
N ALA A 198 14.28 19.81 7.62
CA ALA A 198 15.10 18.98 8.49
C ALA A 198 14.99 19.44 9.95
N VAL A 199 14.16 18.76 10.75
CA VAL A 199 13.94 19.12 12.16
C VAL A 199 14.73 18.17 13.08
N PRO A 200 15.69 18.67 13.88
CA PRO A 200 16.43 17.84 14.83
C PRO A 200 15.52 17.18 15.88
N GLY A 201 15.96 16.06 16.46
CA GLY A 201 15.26 15.41 17.57
C GLY A 201 14.15 14.41 17.18
N PHE A 202 14.03 14.07 15.89
CA PHE A 202 13.12 13.04 15.38
C PHE A 202 13.88 11.85 14.80
N GLN A 203 13.29 10.65 14.87
CA GLN A 203 13.83 9.47 14.19
C GLN A 203 13.91 9.70 12.67
N ASN A 204 12.85 10.28 12.09
CA ASN A 204 12.85 10.76 10.71
C ASN A 204 13.43 12.16 10.67
N ARG A 205 14.56 12.35 9.99
CA ARG A 205 15.25 13.64 9.91
C ARG A 205 14.38 14.75 9.31
N PHE A 206 13.53 14.40 8.35
CA PHE A 206 12.67 15.35 7.65
C PHE A 206 11.23 15.28 8.16
N GLN A 207 10.68 16.45 8.49
CA GLN A 207 9.27 16.62 8.79
C GLN A 207 8.60 17.29 7.59
N THR A 208 7.51 16.71 7.12
CA THR A 208 6.72 17.29 6.03
C THR A 208 5.64 18.17 6.62
N LEU A 209 5.64 19.43 6.20
CA LEU A 209 4.61 20.42 6.51
C LEU A 209 3.71 20.60 5.30
N HIS A 210 2.42 20.76 5.57
CA HIS A 210 1.41 21.16 4.61
C HIS A 210 1.13 22.66 4.78
N LEU A 211 1.23 23.44 3.72
CA LEU A 211 0.96 24.88 3.69
C LEU A 211 -0.46 25.08 3.16
N ASP A 212 -1.37 25.39 4.07
CA ASP A 212 -2.80 25.42 3.78
C ASP A 212 -3.14 26.36 2.63
N ALA A 213 -2.60 27.58 2.70
CA ALA A 213 -2.87 28.64 1.73
C ALA A 213 -2.50 28.32 0.27
N TYR A 214 -1.63 27.33 0.04
CA TYR A 214 -1.18 26.97 -1.31
C TYR A 214 -1.94 25.74 -1.83
N CYS A 215 -2.66 25.04 -0.96
CA CYS A 215 -3.36 23.83 -1.31
C CYS A 215 -4.72 24.15 -1.93
N ASN A 216 -5.04 23.48 -3.05
CA ASN A 216 -6.37 23.49 -3.65
C ASN A 216 -7.07 22.14 -3.51
N GLU A 217 -6.58 21.28 -2.60
CA GLU A 217 -7.07 19.93 -2.36
C GLU A 217 -7.21 19.03 -3.60
N CYS A 218 -6.39 19.23 -4.64
CA CYS A 218 -6.44 18.40 -5.86
C CYS A 218 -6.17 16.90 -5.64
N GLY A 219 -5.68 16.50 -4.46
CA GLY A 219 -5.51 15.09 -4.09
C GLY A 219 -4.27 14.40 -4.65
N ASN A 220 -3.45 15.05 -5.48
CA ASN A 220 -2.23 14.44 -6.05
C ASN A 220 -1.32 13.82 -4.99
N CYS A 221 -1.09 14.53 -3.87
CA CYS A 221 -0.23 14.02 -2.81
C CYS A 221 -0.78 12.76 -2.12
N ALA A 222 -2.11 12.55 -2.14
CA ALA A 222 -2.73 11.33 -1.64
C ALA A 222 -2.65 10.20 -2.67
N GLN A 223 -2.97 10.49 -3.94
CA GLN A 223 -2.95 9.51 -5.03
C GLN A 223 -1.57 8.86 -5.21
N PHE A 224 -0.50 9.65 -5.08
CA PHE A 224 0.87 9.16 -5.22
C PHE A 224 1.52 8.75 -3.89
N CYS A 225 0.75 8.66 -2.79
CA CYS A 225 1.30 8.30 -1.50
C CYS A 225 1.55 6.78 -1.42
N PRO A 226 2.80 6.30 -1.27
CA PRO A 226 3.08 4.87 -1.17
C PRO A 226 2.59 4.24 0.14
N TRP A 227 2.20 5.07 1.11
CA TRP A 227 1.73 4.67 2.44
C TRP A 227 0.20 4.78 2.60
N ASN A 228 -0.54 5.01 1.50
CA ASN A 228 -1.99 5.24 1.51
C ASN A 228 -2.44 6.39 2.45
N GLY A 229 -1.56 7.35 2.71
CA GLY A 229 -1.87 8.56 3.47
C GLY A 229 -2.45 9.67 2.58
N LYS A 230 -3.06 10.67 3.21
CA LYS A 230 -3.55 11.91 2.60
C LYS A 230 -2.72 13.09 3.12
N PRO A 231 -1.52 13.36 2.57
CA PRO A 231 -0.60 14.35 3.14
C PRO A 231 -1.19 15.74 3.38
N TYR A 232 -2.06 16.21 2.48
CA TYR A 232 -2.79 17.48 2.63
C TYR A 232 -3.78 17.54 3.81
N LYS A 233 -4.08 16.40 4.45
CA LYS A 233 -4.91 16.28 5.66
C LYS A 233 -4.14 15.78 6.87
N ASP A 234 -3.26 14.81 6.66
CA ASP A 234 -2.63 14.05 7.75
C ASP A 234 -1.35 14.73 8.27
N LYS A 235 -0.68 15.54 7.44
CA LYS A 235 0.56 16.23 7.83
C LYS A 235 0.26 17.51 8.59
N ILE A 236 1.24 17.94 9.37
CA ILE A 236 1.16 19.16 10.18
C ILE A 236 0.92 20.33 9.23
N THR A 237 -0.24 20.94 9.38
CA THR A 237 -0.68 22.06 8.56
C THR A 237 -0.22 23.38 9.17
N VAL A 238 0.46 24.19 8.38
CA VAL A 238 0.77 25.58 8.69
C VAL A 238 -0.34 26.43 8.09
N PHE A 239 -1.09 27.08 8.97
CA PHE A 239 -2.18 27.96 8.57
C PHE A 239 -1.69 29.40 8.48
N SER A 240 -2.20 30.14 7.51
CA SER A 240 -1.92 31.57 7.34
C SER A 240 -3.06 32.47 7.84
N LEU A 241 -4.30 31.95 7.90
CA LEU A 241 -5.49 32.68 8.32
C LEU A 241 -6.20 31.97 9.47
N SER A 242 -6.77 32.76 10.39
CA SER A 242 -7.57 32.22 11.50
C SER A 242 -8.78 31.44 11.00
N GLN A 243 -9.45 31.92 9.96
CA GLN A 243 -10.66 31.28 9.43
C GLN A 243 -10.36 29.88 8.86
N ASP A 244 -9.23 29.70 8.19
CA ASP A 244 -8.82 28.39 7.66
C ASP A 244 -8.45 27.43 8.78
N PHE A 245 -7.74 27.93 9.81
CA PHE A 245 -7.51 27.16 11.03
C PHE A 245 -8.84 26.73 11.66
N ASP A 246 -9.82 27.63 11.77
CA ASP A 246 -11.11 27.34 12.42
C ASP A 246 -11.97 26.35 11.63
N ASN A 247 -11.91 26.38 10.30
CA ASN A 247 -12.71 25.52 9.42
C ASN A 247 -12.05 24.18 9.09
N SER A 248 -10.77 24.00 9.39
CA SER A 248 -10.04 22.76 9.16
C SER A 248 -10.05 21.84 10.37
N SER A 249 -10.02 20.53 10.15
CA SER A 249 -9.78 19.52 11.19
C SER A 249 -8.34 19.02 11.22
N ASN A 250 -7.47 19.51 10.33
CA ASN A 250 -6.11 19.02 10.22
C ASN A 250 -5.31 19.29 11.51
N PRO A 251 -4.37 18.40 11.88
CA PRO A 251 -3.35 18.71 12.87
C PRO A 251 -2.47 19.83 12.31
N GLY A 252 -2.10 20.81 13.12
CA GLY A 252 -1.41 21.98 12.61
C GLY A 252 -1.32 23.13 13.59
N PHE A 253 -0.86 24.27 13.09
CA PHE A 253 -0.72 25.48 13.90
C PHE A 253 -0.84 26.76 13.08
N LEU A 254 -1.24 27.83 13.77
CA LEU A 254 -1.29 29.20 13.28
C LEU A 254 -0.48 30.07 14.23
N VAL A 255 0.42 30.89 13.69
CA VAL A 255 1.23 31.84 14.47
C VAL A 255 0.67 33.25 14.28
N GLU A 256 0.28 33.89 15.38
CA GLU A 256 -0.25 35.26 15.44
C GLU A 256 0.59 36.07 16.42
N ASP A 257 1.61 36.73 15.91
CA ASP A 257 2.61 37.47 16.69
C ASP A 257 3.29 36.56 17.73
N CYS A 258 3.04 36.76 19.03
CA CYS A 258 3.57 35.93 20.11
C CYS A 258 2.63 34.78 20.53
N ARG A 259 1.46 34.65 19.90
CA ARG A 259 0.49 33.60 20.20
C ARG A 259 0.52 32.53 19.12
N VAL A 260 0.46 31.27 19.55
CA VAL A 260 0.40 30.12 18.64
C VAL A 260 -0.83 29.29 18.97
N ARG A 261 -1.74 29.19 18.00
CA ARG A 261 -2.87 28.29 18.08
C ARG A 261 -2.44 26.94 17.51
N VAL A 262 -2.59 25.87 18.27
CA VAL A 262 -2.15 24.52 17.88
C VAL A 262 -3.35 23.58 17.90
N ARG A 263 -3.45 22.72 16.89
CA ARG A 263 -4.42 21.62 16.84
C ARG A 263 -3.70 20.29 16.68
N LEU A 264 -4.09 19.31 17.49
CA LEU A 264 -3.59 17.94 17.47
C LEU A 264 -4.66 17.03 18.08
N ASN A 265 -4.90 15.85 17.51
CA ASN A 265 -5.89 14.87 18.02
C ASN A 265 -7.28 15.48 18.32
N ASN A 266 -7.76 16.37 17.45
CA ASN A 266 -9.03 17.11 17.58
C ASN A 266 -9.15 18.00 18.82
N GLN A 267 -8.05 18.27 19.52
CA GLN A 267 -7.97 19.23 20.62
C GLN A 267 -7.21 20.48 20.14
N SER A 268 -7.49 21.62 20.76
CA SER A 268 -6.89 22.90 20.41
C SER A 268 -6.33 23.60 21.63
N TRP A 269 -5.14 24.19 21.48
CA TRP A 269 -4.43 24.91 22.54
C TRP A 269 -4.01 26.28 22.03
N VAL A 270 -3.82 27.20 22.97
CA VAL A 270 -3.20 28.50 22.72
C VAL A 270 -1.96 28.57 23.60
N LEU A 271 -0.81 28.68 22.94
CA LEU A 271 0.50 28.78 23.58
C LEU A 271 1.10 30.16 23.27
N ASN A 272 2.08 30.57 24.07
CA ASN A 272 2.89 31.74 23.77
C ASN A 272 4.28 31.30 23.34
N ILE A 273 4.77 31.88 22.25
CA ILE A 273 6.12 31.72 21.74
C ILE A 273 6.88 33.03 21.93
N ASP A 274 8.12 32.95 22.41
CA ASP A 274 8.98 34.13 22.53
C ASP A 274 9.78 34.41 21.24
N SER A 275 10.55 35.50 21.23
CA SER A 275 11.38 35.89 20.09
C SER A 275 12.47 34.87 19.75
N GLU A 276 12.88 34.05 20.72
CA GLU A 276 13.83 32.96 20.51
C GLU A 276 13.12 31.69 20.06
N GLY A 277 11.81 31.70 19.84
CA GLY A 277 11.05 30.51 19.42
C GLY A 277 10.77 29.52 20.54
N GLN A 278 10.95 29.88 21.81
CA GLN A 278 10.71 28.98 22.95
C GLN A 278 9.27 29.11 23.47
N PHE A 279 8.77 28.00 24.01
CA PHE A 279 7.43 27.92 24.60
C PHE A 279 7.49 27.73 26.11
N ASN A 280 6.60 28.39 26.83
CA ASN A 280 6.42 28.20 28.26
C ASN A 280 5.27 27.21 28.55
N ASN A 281 5.45 26.33 29.54
CA ASN A 281 4.42 25.39 30.01
C ASN A 281 3.81 24.49 28.90
N VAL A 282 4.67 23.86 28.09
CA VAL A 282 4.24 22.98 27.00
C VAL A 282 3.55 21.71 27.54
N PRO A 283 2.31 21.41 27.13
CA PRO A 283 1.67 20.13 27.42
C PRO A 283 2.51 18.96 26.88
N PRO A 284 2.69 17.84 27.61
CA PRO A 284 3.56 16.74 27.18
C PRO A 284 3.26 16.20 25.77
N GLU A 285 2.00 16.18 25.38
CA GLU A 285 1.51 15.74 24.06
C GLU A 285 1.89 16.68 22.91
N LEU A 286 2.22 17.94 23.20
CA LEU A 286 2.62 18.94 22.21
C LEU A 286 4.13 19.08 22.08
N ASN A 287 4.95 18.31 22.80
CA ASN A 287 6.42 18.44 22.78
C ASN A 287 7.00 18.40 21.35
N ASP A 288 6.59 17.42 20.56
CA ASP A 288 7.08 17.28 19.18
C ASP A 288 6.54 18.37 18.26
N MET A 289 5.26 18.74 18.42
CA MET A 289 4.65 19.84 17.66
C MET A 289 5.36 21.17 17.96
N CYS A 290 5.59 21.48 19.24
CA CYS A 290 6.30 22.69 19.65
C CYS A 290 7.74 22.69 19.14
N ARG A 291 8.44 21.54 19.14
CA ARG A 291 9.78 21.44 18.54
C ARG A 291 9.77 21.82 17.05
N ILE A 292 8.77 21.36 16.30
CA ILE A 292 8.59 21.71 14.88
C ILE A 292 8.29 23.20 14.74
N ILE A 293 7.35 23.74 15.52
CA ILE A 293 6.98 25.16 15.46
C ILE A 293 8.16 26.06 15.80
N SER A 294 8.92 25.77 16.86
CA SER A 294 10.13 26.48 17.25
C SER A 294 11.16 26.48 16.10
N HIS A 295 11.37 25.33 15.47
CA HIS A 295 12.31 25.21 14.35
C HIS A 295 11.85 26.01 13.12
N VAL A 296 10.54 25.96 12.80
CA VAL A 296 9.96 26.78 11.72
C VAL A 296 10.11 28.26 12.04
N HIS A 297 9.80 28.70 13.26
CA HIS A 297 9.91 30.09 13.69
C HIS A 297 11.35 30.62 13.57
N GLN A 298 12.35 29.84 14.00
CA GLN A 298 13.76 30.26 13.99
C GLN A 298 14.40 30.21 12.59
N HIS A 299 14.12 29.17 11.80
CA HIS A 299 14.89 28.87 10.58
C HIS A 299 14.08 28.94 9.29
N HIS A 300 12.74 28.91 9.38
CA HIS A 300 11.84 28.89 8.23
C HIS A 300 10.67 29.88 8.37
N HIS A 301 10.90 31.04 9.00
CA HIS A 301 9.87 32.05 9.27
C HIS A 301 9.12 32.51 8.01
N TYR A 302 9.74 32.41 6.84
CA TYR A 302 9.11 32.70 5.54
C TYR A 302 7.89 31.80 5.25
N LEU A 303 7.74 30.66 5.93
CA LEU A 303 6.56 29.78 5.85
C LEU A 303 5.38 30.28 6.68
N LEU A 304 5.59 31.23 7.59
CA LEU A 304 4.57 31.78 8.50
C LEU A 304 3.93 33.06 7.95
N GLY A 305 4.17 33.38 6.68
CA GLY A 305 3.67 34.58 6.04
C GLY A 305 2.13 34.65 6.00
N ARG A 306 1.60 35.86 6.16
CA ARG A 306 0.18 36.14 5.92
C ARG A 306 -0.08 36.14 4.42
N VAL A 307 -1.25 35.64 4.04
CA VAL A 307 -1.75 35.68 2.67
C VAL A 307 -2.83 36.75 2.65
N GLU A 308 -2.74 37.68 1.69
CA GLU A 308 -3.76 38.72 1.54
C GLU A 308 -5.08 38.07 1.09
N VAL A 309 -6.18 38.51 1.69
CA VAL A 309 -7.55 38.06 1.38
C VAL A 309 -8.08 38.79 0.15
#